data_AF-A0A4Q7DNS1-F1
#
_entry.id   AF-A0A4Q7DNS1-F1
#
_cell.length_a   1.000
_cell.length_b   1.000
_cell.length_c   1.000
_cell.angle_alpha   90.00
_cell.angle_beta   90.00
_cell.angle_gamma   90.00
#
_symmetry.space_group_name_H-M   'P 1'
#
loop_
_entity.id
_entity.type
_entity.pdbx_description
1 polymer ?
#
loop_
_entity_poly.entity_id
_entity_poly.type
_entity_poly.pdbx_seq_one_letter_code
_entity_poly.pdbx_strand_id
1 'polypeptide(L)'
;MPFPIIASALGLAQFAPVIAKWLGGNQAEQMAEEVVQVARRVTGQEDPTQMMQLLRENSLLVAEFQKSMMEIEARLELAFLEDRQSARLRDVAFIQGGHKNTRADIMVISAAFGLVSCLGCLTLYSGHMPGEATGIISTIADIFGACLKDAYAFEFRSSRGSKEKDSTVAAMIERGFTG
;
A
#
# COMPACT_ATOMS: atom_id res chain seq x y z
N MET A 1 -22.01 29.28 27.33
CA MET A 1 -20.66 29.31 26.72
C MET A 1 -20.60 28.17 25.72
N PRO A 2 -20.16 28.37 24.47
CA PRO A 2 -20.03 27.24 23.54
C PRO A 2 -18.95 26.31 24.09
N PHE A 3 -19.36 25.09 24.48
CA PHE A 3 -18.44 24.06 24.93
C PHE A 3 -17.59 23.63 23.73
N PRO A 4 -16.27 23.41 23.88
CA PRO A 4 -15.45 22.92 22.77
C PRO A 4 -16.00 21.59 22.27
N ILE A 5 -16.29 21.50 20.96
CA ILE A 5 -16.96 20.35 20.32
C ILE A 5 -16.15 19.06 20.53
N ILE A 6 -14.82 19.16 20.45
CA ILE A 6 -13.90 18.05 20.71
C ILE A 6 -14.03 17.53 22.15
N ALA A 7 -14.17 18.40 23.14
CA ALA A 7 -14.35 17.99 24.53
C ALA A 7 -15.70 17.31 24.75
N SER A 8 -16.73 17.77 24.04
CA SER A 8 -18.06 17.16 24.07
C SER A 8 -18.05 15.76 23.46
N ALA A 9 -17.40 15.60 22.30
CA ALA A 9 -17.19 14.30 21.66
C ALA A 9 -16.33 13.35 22.52
N LEU A 10 -15.31 13.88 23.22
CA LEU A 10 -14.50 13.09 24.14
C LEU A 10 -15.31 12.58 25.33
N GLY A 11 -16.23 13.39 25.86
CA GLY A 11 -17.18 12.96 26.89
C GLY A 11 -18.10 11.83 26.43
N LEU A 12 -18.48 11.83 25.15
CA LEU A 12 -19.28 10.78 24.53
C LEU A 12 -18.48 9.50 24.23
N ALA A 13 -17.15 9.59 24.14
CA ALA A 13 -16.27 8.43 23.92
C ALA A 13 -16.36 7.37 25.03
N GLN A 14 -16.85 7.74 26.23
CA GLN A 14 -17.11 6.78 27.32
C GLN A 14 -18.20 5.75 26.94
N PHE A 15 -19.09 6.08 26.00
CA PHE A 15 -20.15 5.18 25.52
C PHE A 15 -19.76 4.43 24.24
N ALA A 16 -18.84 4.98 23.44
CA ALA A 16 -18.35 4.38 22.22
C ALA A 16 -16.84 4.64 22.07
N PRO A 17 -15.97 3.69 22.49
CA PRO A 17 -14.52 3.87 22.50
C PRO A 17 -13.88 4.17 21.14
N VAL A 18 -14.54 3.77 20.04
CA VAL A 18 -14.09 4.03 18.67
C VAL A 18 -13.86 5.52 18.40
N ILE A 19 -14.63 6.40 19.06
CA ILE A 19 -14.54 7.85 18.90
C ILE A 19 -13.13 8.36 19.24
N ALA A 20 -12.46 7.78 20.25
CA ALA A 20 -11.12 8.20 20.65
C ALA A 20 -10.08 8.04 19.51
N LYS A 21 -10.25 7.04 18.63
CA LYS A 21 -9.40 6.86 17.45
C LYS A 21 -9.55 8.01 16.46
N TRP A 22 -10.77 8.53 16.29
CA TRP A 22 -11.05 9.59 15.32
C TRP A 22 -10.61 10.97 15.80
N LEU A 23 -10.69 11.22 17.11
CA LEU A 23 -10.30 12.50 17.71
C LEU A 23 -8.78 12.75 17.74
N GLY A 24 -7.95 11.74 17.45
CA GLY A 24 -6.48 11.87 17.40
C GLY A 24 -5.91 12.17 16.00
N GLY A 25 -6.76 12.27 14.97
CA GLY A 25 -6.33 12.41 13.57
C GLY A 25 -6.52 13.80 12.96
N ASN A 26 -6.11 13.95 11.70
CA ASN A 26 -6.23 15.21 10.94
C ASN A 26 -7.70 15.64 10.69
N GLN A 27 -8.67 14.75 10.89
CA GLN A 27 -10.11 15.00 10.72
C GLN A 27 -10.85 15.06 12.08
N ALA A 28 -10.12 15.23 13.19
CA ALA A 28 -10.69 15.19 14.54
C ALA A 28 -11.85 16.16 14.76
N GLU A 29 -11.79 17.36 14.19
CA GLU A 29 -12.83 18.38 14.34
C GLU A 29 -14.13 17.98 13.63
N GLN A 30 -14.05 17.50 12.39
CA GLN A 30 -15.20 17.03 11.62
C GLN A 30 -15.85 15.81 12.28
N MET A 31 -15.03 14.86 12.73
CA MET A 31 -15.52 13.67 13.42
C MET A 31 -16.13 14.00 14.78
N ALA A 32 -15.57 14.96 15.51
CA ALA A 32 -16.17 15.44 16.76
C ALA A 32 -17.55 16.05 16.52
N GLU A 33 -17.71 16.81 15.44
CA GLU A 33 -19.00 17.38 15.06
C GLU A 33 -20.02 16.29 14.70
N GLU A 34 -19.64 15.31 13.86
CA GLU A 34 -20.53 14.19 13.49
C GLU A 34 -20.99 13.39 14.73
N VAL A 35 -20.07 13.12 15.66
CA VAL A 35 -20.35 12.42 16.92
C VAL A 35 -21.37 13.19 17.77
N VAL A 36 -21.19 14.50 17.95
CA VAL A 36 -22.12 15.34 18.72
C VAL A 36 -23.48 15.44 18.01
N GLN A 37 -23.50 15.53 16.68
CA GLN A 37 -24.75 15.54 15.90
C GLN A 37 -25.52 14.22 16.02
N VAL A 38 -24.83 13.07 16.05
CA VAL A 38 -25.47 11.76 16.29
C VAL A 38 -26.03 11.70 17.70
N ALA A 39 -25.26 12.12 18.71
CA ALA A 39 -25.74 12.16 20.09
C ALA A 39 -26.98 13.05 20.24
N ARG A 40 -27.00 14.22 19.58
CA ARG A 40 -28.18 15.09 19.49
C ARG A 40 -29.37 14.40 18.84
N ARG A 41 -29.17 13.67 17.74
CA ARG A 41 -30.26 12.93 17.05
C ARG A 41 -30.85 11.82 17.92
N VAL A 42 -30.02 11.08 18.64
CA VAL A 42 -30.45 9.96 19.49
C VAL A 42 -31.13 10.45 20.77
N THR A 43 -30.57 11.49 21.42
CA THR A 43 -31.08 11.97 22.71
C THR A 43 -32.15 13.05 22.59
N GLY A 44 -32.27 13.71 21.43
CA GLY A 44 -33.16 14.86 21.21
C GLY A 44 -32.73 16.14 21.95
N GLN A 45 -31.58 16.14 22.63
CA GLN A 45 -31.09 17.27 23.41
C GLN A 45 -30.02 18.06 22.68
N GLU A 46 -30.00 19.37 22.90
CA GLU A 46 -29.00 20.27 22.31
C GLU A 46 -27.75 20.43 23.17
N ASP A 47 -27.88 20.25 24.49
CA ASP A 47 -26.82 20.47 25.48
C ASP A 47 -26.01 19.18 25.70
N PRO A 48 -24.69 19.17 25.41
CA PRO A 48 -23.84 18.00 25.58
C PRO A 48 -23.88 17.37 26.97
N THR A 49 -24.07 18.17 28.03
CA THR A 49 -24.13 17.65 29.40
C THR A 49 -25.41 16.83 29.63
N GLN A 50 -26.54 17.31 29.11
CA GLN A 50 -27.83 16.63 29.17
C GLN A 50 -27.85 15.38 28.27
N MET A 51 -27.21 15.43 27.09
CA MET A 51 -27.05 14.24 26.24
C MET A 51 -26.34 13.12 27.00
N MET A 52 -25.22 13.43 27.66
CA MET A 52 -24.47 12.44 28.44
C MET A 52 -25.28 11.89 29.61
N GLN A 53 -26.07 12.73 30.29
CA GLN A 53 -26.92 12.28 31.38
C GLN A 53 -28.00 11.31 30.89
N LEU A 54 -28.71 11.65 29.82
CA LEU A 54 -29.73 10.77 29.23
C LEU A 54 -29.15 9.45 28.73
N LEU A 55 -27.95 9.48 28.15
CA LEU A 55 -27.24 8.26 27.76
C LEU A 55 -26.85 7.41 28.98
N ARG A 56 -26.48 8.01 30.13
CA ARG A 56 -26.24 7.21 31.36
C ARG A 56 -27.51 6.58 31.91
N GLU A 57 -28.63 7.29 31.82
CA GLU A 57 -29.90 6.89 32.42
C GLU A 57 -30.68 5.88 31.55
N ASN A 58 -30.44 5.87 30.23
CA ASN A 58 -31.20 5.04 29.30
C ASN A 58 -30.31 4.12 28.44
N SER A 59 -30.27 2.83 28.80
CA SER A 59 -29.48 1.82 28.09
C SER A 59 -29.90 1.60 26.64
N LEU A 60 -31.15 1.88 26.26
CA LEU A 60 -31.62 1.77 24.89
C LEU A 60 -31.01 2.87 24.01
N LEU A 61 -30.92 4.10 24.52
CA LEU A 61 -30.30 5.21 23.80
C LEU A 61 -28.79 4.99 23.63
N VAL A 62 -28.14 4.35 24.60
CA VAL A 62 -26.73 3.94 24.46
C VAL A 62 -26.56 2.94 23.33
N ALA A 63 -27.43 1.93 23.25
CA ALA A 63 -27.35 0.94 22.18
C ALA A 63 -27.57 1.57 20.80
N GLU A 64 -28.52 2.50 20.67
CA GLU A 64 -28.77 3.23 19.43
C GLU A 64 -27.61 4.15 19.03
N PHE A 65 -27.03 4.85 20.01
CA PHE A 65 -25.83 5.65 19.81
C PHE A 65 -24.64 4.79 19.37
N GLN A 66 -24.38 3.68 20.06
CA GLN A 66 -23.31 2.73 19.71
C GLN A 66 -23.51 2.14 18.32
N LYS A 67 -24.73 1.75 17.96
CA LYS A 67 -25.06 1.27 16.62
C LYS A 67 -24.73 2.33 15.56
N SER A 68 -25.13 3.57 15.80
CA SER A 68 -24.85 4.68 14.88
C SER A 68 -23.33 4.91 14.73
N MET A 69 -22.56 4.78 15.80
CA MET A 69 -21.09 4.88 15.75
C MET A 69 -20.47 3.73 14.94
N MET A 70 -20.96 2.50 15.09
CA MET A 70 -20.50 1.35 14.30
C MET A 70 -20.82 1.52 12.80
N GLU A 71 -21.97 2.07 12.45
CA GLU A 71 -22.33 2.35 11.06
C GLU A 71 -21.40 3.39 10.42
N ILE A 72 -21.00 4.41 11.18
CA ILE A 72 -20.00 5.39 10.72
C ILE A 72 -18.64 4.72 10.55
N GLU A 73 -18.21 3.90 11.50
CA GLU A 73 -16.94 3.15 11.40
C GLU A 73 -16.91 2.26 10.16
N ALA A 74 -17.96 1.47 9.94
CA ALA A 74 -18.07 0.59 8.78
C ALA A 74 -18.01 1.38 7.47
N ARG A 75 -18.66 2.55 7.40
CA ARG A 75 -18.62 3.44 6.22
C ARG A 75 -17.21 3.96 5.96
N LEU A 76 -16.51 4.40 7.00
CA LEU A 76 -15.12 4.89 6.88
C LEU A 76 -14.17 3.78 6.47
N GLU A 77 -14.34 2.57 7.02
CA GLU A 77 -13.52 1.42 6.66
C GLU A 77 -13.77 0.98 5.20
N LEU A 78 -15.02 0.96 4.75
CA LEU A 78 -15.36 0.69 3.35
C LEU A 78 -14.73 1.72 2.42
N ALA A 79 -14.82 3.01 2.73
CA ALA A 79 -14.19 4.06 1.94
C ALA A 79 -12.66 3.89 1.85
N PHE A 80 -12.02 3.49 2.96
CA PHE A 80 -10.58 3.20 2.96
C PHE A 80 -10.21 1.96 2.14
N LEU A 81 -11.04 0.90 2.20
CA LEU A 81 -10.87 -0.29 1.37
C LEU A 81 -11.05 0.02 -0.12
N GLU A 82 -12.05 0.81 -0.48
CA GLU A 82 -12.30 1.28 -1.85
C GLU A 82 -11.13 2.12 -2.39
N ASP A 83 -10.62 3.07 -1.60
CA ASP A 83 -9.45 3.87 -1.99
C ASP A 83 -8.24 2.98 -2.28
N ARG A 84 -7.97 1.99 -1.41
CA ARG A 84 -6.90 1.01 -1.60
C ARG A 84 -7.13 0.09 -2.80
N GLN A 85 -8.38 -0.30 -3.08
CA GLN A 85 -8.72 -1.06 -4.28
C GLN A 85 -8.53 -0.22 -5.55
N SER A 86 -8.91 1.06 -5.52
CA SER A 86 -8.71 1.99 -6.62
C SER A 86 -7.22 2.20 -6.94
N ALA A 87 -6.36 2.22 -5.92
CA ALA A 87 -4.91 2.28 -6.08
C ALA A 87 -4.37 1.02 -6.79
N ARG A 88 -4.83 -0.17 -6.38
CA ARG A 88 -4.48 -1.43 -7.06
C ARG A 88 -5.01 -1.51 -8.48
N LEU A 89 -6.23 -1.04 -8.73
CA LEU A 89 -6.81 -0.98 -10.08
C LEU A 89 -6.03 -0.03 -10.99
N ARG A 90 -5.52 1.08 -10.44
CA ARG A 90 -4.63 1.99 -11.15
C ARG A 90 -3.31 1.33 -11.52
N ASP A 91 -2.70 0.60 -10.59
CA ASP A 91 -1.47 -0.17 -10.86
C ASP A 91 -1.71 -1.27 -11.91
N VAL A 92 -2.85 -1.96 -11.84
CA VAL A 92 -3.25 -2.97 -12.82
C VAL A 92 -3.52 -2.33 -14.20
N ALA A 93 -4.14 -1.15 -14.26
CA ALA A 93 -4.34 -0.41 -15.50
C ALA A 93 -3.01 0.05 -16.12
N PHE A 94 -2.05 0.47 -15.30
CA PHE A 94 -0.68 0.78 -15.76
C PHE A 94 0.05 -0.46 -16.30
N ILE A 95 -0.13 -1.62 -15.69
CA ILE A 95 0.45 -2.90 -16.15
C ILE A 95 -0.26 -3.41 -17.42
N GLN A 96 -1.58 -3.26 -17.52
CA GLN A 96 -2.39 -3.63 -18.70
C GLN A 96 -2.16 -2.69 -19.90
N GLY A 97 -1.62 -1.49 -19.68
CA GLY A 97 -1.19 -0.55 -20.71
C GLY A 97 -0.06 -1.05 -21.62
N GLY A 98 0.42 -2.28 -21.43
CA GLY A 98 1.22 -2.96 -22.45
C GLY A 98 2.57 -2.32 -22.72
N HIS A 99 3.13 -1.59 -21.75
CA HIS A 99 4.53 -1.19 -21.80
C HIS A 99 5.41 -2.44 -21.64
N LYS A 100 5.65 -3.14 -22.75
CA LYS A 100 6.82 -4.02 -22.86
C LYS A 100 8.03 -3.19 -22.48
N ASN A 101 8.87 -3.72 -21.58
CA ASN A 101 10.08 -3.08 -21.09
C ASN A 101 11.16 -3.02 -22.21
N THR A 102 10.89 -2.26 -23.27
CA THR A 102 11.85 -1.99 -24.35
C THR A 102 13.14 -1.38 -23.80
N ARG A 103 13.07 -0.66 -22.68
CA ARG A 103 14.26 -0.16 -21.96
C ARG A 103 15.12 -1.29 -21.38
N ALA A 104 14.52 -2.37 -20.88
CA ALA A 104 15.26 -3.53 -20.36
C ALA A 104 15.87 -4.34 -21.51
N ASP A 105 15.12 -4.55 -22.59
CA ASP A 105 15.62 -5.26 -23.78
C ASP A 105 16.82 -4.54 -24.41
N ILE A 106 16.74 -3.21 -24.56
CA ILE A 106 17.85 -2.38 -25.07
C ILE A 106 19.07 -2.45 -24.14
N MET A 107 18.86 -2.47 -22.82
CA MET A 107 19.94 -2.58 -21.84
C MET A 107 20.68 -3.91 -21.98
N VAL A 108 19.98 -5.03 -22.06
CA VAL A 108 20.57 -6.36 -22.18
C VAL A 108 21.31 -6.52 -23.51
N ILE A 109 20.72 -6.06 -24.62
CA ILE A 109 21.36 -6.10 -25.94
C ILE A 109 22.65 -5.26 -25.94
N SER A 110 22.63 -4.07 -25.34
CA SER A 110 23.81 -3.20 -25.25
C SER A 110 24.92 -3.80 -24.39
N ALA A 111 24.58 -4.42 -23.26
CA ALA A 111 25.56 -5.09 -22.38
C ALA A 111 26.16 -6.33 -23.04
N ALA A 112 25.36 -7.13 -23.75
CA ALA A 112 25.84 -8.28 -24.52
C ALA A 112 26.79 -7.84 -25.65
N PHE A 113 26.43 -6.80 -26.39
CA PHE A 113 27.28 -6.28 -27.47
C PHE A 113 28.58 -5.69 -26.92
N GLY A 114 28.53 -4.93 -25.82
CA GLY A 114 29.72 -4.38 -25.16
C GLY A 114 30.67 -5.47 -24.67
N LEU A 115 30.14 -6.52 -24.03
CA LEU A 115 30.94 -7.65 -23.57
C LEU A 115 31.62 -8.40 -24.74
N VAL A 116 30.86 -8.70 -25.79
CA VAL A 116 31.39 -9.36 -27.00
C VAL A 116 32.45 -8.49 -27.67
N SER A 117 32.27 -7.18 -27.72
CA SER A 117 33.25 -6.25 -28.25
C SER A 117 34.54 -6.22 -27.43
N CYS A 118 34.46 -6.21 -26.09
CA CYS A 118 35.63 -6.24 -25.21
C CYS A 118 36.40 -7.56 -25.35
N LEU A 119 35.70 -8.70 -25.36
CA LEU A 119 36.30 -10.02 -25.57
C LEU A 119 36.90 -10.17 -26.98
N GLY A 120 36.23 -9.61 -28.00
CA GLY A 120 36.73 -9.56 -29.37
C GLY A 120 38.02 -8.76 -29.49
N CYS A 121 38.10 -7.59 -28.85
CA CYS A 121 39.32 -6.79 -28.81
C CYS A 121 40.47 -7.53 -28.12
N LEU A 122 40.21 -8.19 -26.98
CA LEU A 122 41.23 -8.97 -26.28
C LEU A 122 41.71 -10.17 -27.10
N THR A 123 40.80 -10.88 -27.78
CA THR A 123 41.16 -12.08 -28.56
C THR A 123 41.90 -11.74 -29.86
N LEU A 124 41.52 -10.68 -30.56
CA LEU A 124 42.12 -10.31 -31.85
C LEU A 124 43.40 -9.47 -31.70
N TYR A 125 43.55 -8.70 -30.62
CA TYR A 125 44.65 -7.73 -30.47
C TYR A 125 45.52 -7.95 -29.21
N SER A 126 45.32 -9.02 -28.44
CA SER A 126 46.13 -9.36 -27.25
C SER A 126 47.64 -9.39 -27.50
N GLY A 127 48.08 -9.71 -28.71
CA GLY A 127 49.51 -9.71 -29.08
C GLY A 127 50.11 -8.32 -29.33
N HIS A 128 49.30 -7.28 -29.50
CA HIS A 128 49.75 -5.91 -29.85
C HIS A 128 49.46 -4.88 -28.74
N MET A 129 48.74 -5.24 -27.67
CA MET A 129 48.37 -4.31 -26.60
C MET A 129 49.32 -4.39 -25.40
N PRO A 130 49.67 -3.25 -24.78
CA PRO A 130 50.39 -3.23 -23.51
C PRO A 130 49.52 -3.83 -22.39
N GLY A 131 50.15 -4.51 -21.42
CA GLY A 131 49.45 -5.23 -20.34
C GLY A 131 48.47 -4.38 -19.52
N GLU A 132 48.70 -3.07 -19.45
CA GLU A 132 47.81 -2.10 -18.81
C GLU A 132 46.46 -1.98 -19.53
N ALA A 133 46.46 -1.93 -20.87
CA ALA A 133 45.24 -1.82 -21.67
C ALA A 133 44.39 -3.10 -21.57
N THR A 134 45.03 -4.28 -21.56
CA THR A 134 44.33 -5.55 -21.35
C THR A 134 43.68 -5.65 -19.97
N GLY A 135 44.31 -5.09 -18.93
CA GLY A 135 43.74 -5.03 -17.58
C GLY A 135 42.49 -4.13 -17.50
N ILE A 136 42.53 -2.96 -18.13
CA ILE A 136 41.39 -2.03 -18.19
C ILE A 136 40.22 -2.67 -18.95
N ILE A 137 40.48 -3.27 -20.11
CA ILE A 137 39.43 -3.92 -20.92
C ILE A 137 38.82 -5.11 -20.19
N SER A 138 39.62 -5.90 -19.45
CA SER A 138 39.10 -6.99 -18.61
C SER A 138 38.17 -6.48 -17.52
N THR A 139 38.53 -5.39 -16.85
CA THR A 139 37.70 -4.79 -15.78
C THR A 139 36.36 -4.30 -16.33
N ILE A 140 36.37 -3.70 -17.52
CA ILE A 140 35.15 -3.25 -18.21
C ILE A 140 34.29 -4.46 -18.63
N ALA A 141 34.91 -5.53 -19.13
CA ALA A 141 34.22 -6.77 -19.46
C ALA A 141 33.55 -7.39 -18.23
N ASP A 142 34.21 -7.39 -17.07
CA ASP A 142 33.66 -7.91 -15.82
C ASP A 142 32.40 -7.13 -15.37
N ILE A 143 32.40 -5.81 -15.54
CA ILE A 143 31.23 -4.96 -15.23
C ILE A 143 30.06 -5.32 -16.15
N PHE A 144 30.29 -5.46 -17.46
CA PHE A 144 29.24 -5.89 -18.40
C PHE A 144 28.72 -7.30 -18.09
N GLY A 145 29.60 -8.22 -17.70
CA GLY A 145 29.24 -9.55 -17.24
C GLY A 145 28.36 -9.53 -15.99
N ALA A 146 28.66 -8.65 -15.03
CA ALA A 146 27.82 -8.46 -13.84
C ALA A 146 26.43 -7.92 -14.21
N CYS A 147 26.34 -6.94 -15.10
CA CYS A 147 25.05 -6.40 -15.57
C CYS A 147 24.19 -7.47 -16.28
N LEU A 148 24.82 -8.34 -17.10
CA LEU A 148 24.10 -9.45 -17.76
C LEU A 148 23.63 -10.51 -16.77
N LYS A 149 24.45 -10.83 -15.75
CA LYS A 149 24.06 -11.74 -14.67
C LYS A 149 22.83 -11.22 -13.93
N ASP A 150 22.80 -9.93 -13.63
CA ASP A 150 21.67 -9.30 -12.92
C ASP A 150 20.40 -9.25 -13.78
N ALA A 151 20.54 -9.02 -15.10
CA ALA A 151 19.43 -9.10 -16.04
C ALA A 151 18.88 -10.53 -16.18
N TYR A 152 19.75 -11.54 -16.26
CA TYR A 152 19.35 -12.95 -16.27
C TYR A 152 18.66 -13.33 -14.95
N ALA A 153 19.20 -12.88 -13.81
CA ALA A 153 18.55 -13.07 -12.52
C ALA A 153 17.16 -12.43 -12.50
N PHE A 154 16.98 -11.22 -13.05
CA PHE A 154 15.67 -10.58 -13.14
C PHE A 154 14.66 -11.38 -13.98
N GLU A 155 15.05 -11.84 -15.18
CA GLU A 155 14.15 -12.54 -16.10
C GLU A 155 13.75 -13.94 -15.59
N PHE A 156 14.73 -14.69 -15.05
CA PHE A 156 14.49 -16.06 -14.56
C PHE A 156 14.00 -16.12 -13.11
N ARG A 157 14.23 -15.08 -12.29
CA ARG A 157 13.69 -15.00 -10.92
C ARG A 157 12.28 -14.44 -10.89
N SER A 158 11.94 -13.46 -11.73
CA SER A 158 10.57 -12.94 -11.83
C SER A 158 9.60 -14.03 -12.32
N SER A 159 10.02 -14.84 -13.30
CA SER A 159 9.26 -16.00 -13.80
C SER A 159 9.05 -17.09 -12.73
N ARG A 160 10.01 -17.30 -11.81
CA ARG A 160 9.86 -18.24 -10.69
C ARG A 160 8.97 -17.68 -9.59
N GLY A 161 9.11 -16.39 -9.26
CA GLY A 161 8.31 -15.73 -8.23
C GLY A 161 6.82 -15.58 -8.60
N SER A 162 6.48 -15.45 -9.89
CA SER A 162 5.07 -15.44 -10.32
C SER A 162 4.42 -16.82 -10.18
N LYS A 163 5.12 -17.89 -10.59
CA LYS A 163 4.61 -19.27 -10.46
C LYS A 163 4.38 -19.68 -9.00
N GLU A 164 5.26 -19.27 -8.10
CA GLU A 164 5.15 -19.56 -6.66
C GLU A 164 3.96 -18.82 -6.01
N LYS A 165 3.69 -17.59 -6.46
CA LYS A 165 2.50 -16.81 -6.04
C LYS A 165 1.21 -17.41 -6.58
N ASP A 166 1.18 -17.79 -7.86
CA ASP A 166 0.00 -18.44 -8.46
C ASP A 166 -0.29 -19.79 -7.79
N SER A 167 0.73 -20.59 -7.48
CA SER A 167 0.54 -21.84 -6.73
C SER A 167 0.08 -21.62 -5.29
N THR A 168 0.54 -20.55 -4.64
CA THR A 168 0.10 -20.22 -3.27
C THR A 168 -1.34 -19.73 -3.25
N VAL A 169 -1.74 -18.91 -4.23
CA VAL A 169 -3.13 -18.46 -4.40
C VAL A 169 -4.05 -19.63 -4.75
N ALA A 170 -3.64 -20.51 -5.67
CA ALA A 170 -4.38 -21.73 -6.00
C ALA A 170 -4.57 -22.63 -4.77
N ALA A 171 -3.51 -22.84 -3.97
CA ALA A 171 -3.58 -23.61 -2.74
C ALA A 171 -4.46 -22.97 -1.65
N MET A 172 -4.53 -21.63 -1.58
CA MET A 172 -5.44 -20.92 -0.69
C MET A 172 -6.91 -21.06 -1.12
N ILE A 173 -7.19 -21.02 -2.42
CA ILE A 173 -8.55 -21.20 -2.97
C ILE A 173 -9.04 -22.63 -2.74
N GLU A 174 -8.18 -23.63 -2.96
CA GLU A 174 -8.52 -25.04 -2.76
C GLU A 174 -8.83 -25.35 -1.29
N ARG A 175 -8.06 -24.78 -0.35
CA ARG A 175 -8.34 -24.88 1.09
C ARG A 175 -9.62 -24.17 1.54
N GLY A 176 -10.08 -23.16 0.81
CA GLY A 176 -11.32 -22.44 1.10
C GLY A 176 -12.59 -23.17 0.60
N PHE A 177 -12.46 -24.12 -0.33
CA PHE A 177 -13.59 -24.89 -0.87
C PHE A 177 -13.83 -26.23 -0.14
N THR A 178 -12.88 -26.69 0.65
CA THR A 178 -12.96 -27.95 1.43
C THR A 178 -13.34 -27.76 2.89
N GLY A 179 -13.85 -26.57 3.27
CA GLY A 179 -14.26 -26.22 4.64
C GLY A 179 -15.75 -26.00 4.76
#